data_AF-A0A1U7LHE4-F1
#
_entry.id   AF-A0A1U7LHE4-F1
#
_cell.length_a   1.000
_cell.length_b   1.000
_cell.length_c   1.000
_cell.angle_alpha   90.00
_cell.angle_beta   90.00
_cell.angle_gamma   90.00
#
_symmetry.space_group_name_H-M   'P 1'
#
loop_
_entity.id
_entity.type
_entity.pdbx_description
1 polymer ?
#
loop_
_entity_poly.entity_id
_entity_poly.type
_entity_poly.pdbx_seq_one_letter_code
_entity_poly.pdbx_strand_id
1 'polypeptide(L)'
;MGTSWFLDSPTGTNSLLVDRSIFSILQSTGYDSATPAAVDHLRIYFEAYLKSLASDILHFTHAKRHRKPMLADVALSFICNRIGTGGLETELERLTGPLSIPETISVESSVDAFLPSAEIDRLLGSSLDGTSDRQKFIPTHMPQFPAKHTYLSTPVYSKRQTAPRFIREKATEQARLAEEALRKFLVADKLEEDLTLGKDKAFETAWKEMGFEDEKVSDAFMGCANSEKQYWRRRKHVGV
;
A
#
# COMPACT_ATOMS: atom_id res chain seq x y z
N MET A 1 -26.88 -8.94 1.51
CA MET A 1 -26.07 -7.78 1.94
C MET A 1 -24.99 -8.30 2.87
N GLY A 2 -23.85 -8.71 2.30
CA GLY A 2 -22.72 -9.25 3.03
C GLY A 2 -21.47 -8.57 2.51
N THR A 3 -20.95 -7.62 3.26
CA THR A 3 -19.69 -6.94 2.99
C THR A 3 -18.56 -7.83 3.50
N SER A 4 -17.97 -8.64 2.61
CA SER A 4 -16.75 -9.42 2.89
C SER A 4 -15.71 -9.21 1.80
N TRP A 5 -15.20 -7.99 1.62
CA TRP A 5 -14.18 -7.73 0.60
C TRP A 5 -13.16 -6.63 0.96
N PHE A 6 -12.88 -6.35 2.24
CA PHE A 6 -11.82 -5.38 2.58
C PHE A 6 -10.94 -5.82 3.76
N LEU A 7 -9.67 -6.09 3.43
CA LEU A 7 -8.48 -6.23 4.28
C LEU A 7 -8.45 -7.37 5.31
N ASP A 8 -7.99 -8.53 4.85
CA ASP A 8 -7.07 -9.34 5.67
C ASP A 8 -5.63 -8.95 5.28
N SER A 9 -5.14 -7.89 5.92
CA SER A 9 -3.73 -7.55 5.95
C SER A 9 -3.16 -8.06 7.28
N PRO A 10 -1.90 -8.53 7.35
CA PRO A 10 -1.28 -8.98 8.61
C PRO A 10 -1.18 -7.86 9.69
N THR A 11 -1.59 -6.63 9.36
CA THR A 11 -1.74 -5.49 10.28
C THR A 11 -3.05 -5.47 11.06
N GLY A 12 -4.06 -6.26 10.66
CA GLY A 12 -5.39 -6.26 11.25
C GLY A 12 -5.41 -6.77 12.69
N THR A 13 -4.59 -7.76 13.02
CA THR A 13 -4.51 -8.31 14.39
C THR A 13 -3.85 -7.33 15.35
N ASN A 14 -2.75 -6.68 14.94
CA ASN A 14 -2.05 -5.68 15.74
C ASN A 14 -2.91 -4.42 15.99
N SER A 15 -3.72 -4.03 15.01
CA SER A 15 -4.74 -2.98 15.16
C SER A 15 -5.66 -3.22 16.35
N LEU A 16 -6.29 -4.39 16.37
CA LEU A 16 -7.34 -4.73 17.34
C LEU A 16 -6.80 -4.78 18.77
N LEU A 17 -5.53 -5.16 18.92
CA LEU A 17 -4.85 -5.18 20.21
C LEU A 17 -4.59 -3.76 20.73
N VAL A 18 -4.15 -2.85 19.86
CA VAL A 18 -3.98 -1.44 20.21
C VAL A 18 -5.33 -0.84 20.60
N ASP A 19 -6.38 -1.08 19.82
CA ASP A 19 -7.72 -0.58 20.12
C ASP A 19 -8.22 -1.09 21.48
N ARG A 20 -8.06 -2.40 21.77
CA ARG A 20 -8.39 -2.98 23.08
C ARG A 20 -7.62 -2.32 24.23
N SER A 21 -6.32 -2.04 24.04
CA SER A 21 -5.52 -1.36 25.06
C SER A 21 -5.98 0.08 25.31
N ILE A 22 -6.33 0.81 24.26
CA ILE A 22 -6.86 2.17 24.34
C ILE A 22 -8.19 2.17 25.10
N PHE A 23 -9.11 1.27 24.78
CA PHE A 23 -10.38 1.16 25.50
C PHE A 23 -10.19 0.80 26.97
N SER A 24 -9.25 -0.10 27.30
CA SER A 24 -8.92 -0.44 28.69
C SER A 24 -8.41 0.78 29.47
N ILE A 25 -7.58 1.62 28.86
CA ILE A 25 -7.08 2.85 29.47
C ILE A 25 -8.22 3.85 29.67
N LEU A 26 -9.05 4.07 28.64
CA LEU A 26 -10.19 4.98 28.71
C LEU A 26 -11.19 4.59 29.81
N GLN A 27 -11.44 3.29 29.96
CA GLN A 27 -12.29 2.77 31.03
C GLN A 27 -11.68 3.00 32.42
N SER A 28 -10.36 2.82 32.58
CA SER A 28 -9.68 3.11 33.85
C SER A 28 -9.73 4.58 34.24
N THR A 29 -9.81 5.48 33.27
CA THR A 29 -9.96 6.92 33.48
C THR A 29 -11.41 7.37 33.68
N GLY A 30 -12.39 6.46 33.56
CA GLY A 30 -13.81 6.73 33.81
C GLY A 30 -14.60 7.26 32.61
N TYR A 31 -14.11 7.10 31.37
CA TYR A 31 -14.90 7.41 30.17
C TYR A 31 -15.83 6.25 29.79
N ASP A 32 -17.10 6.56 29.54
CA ASP A 32 -18.14 5.59 29.20
C ASP A 32 -18.23 5.32 27.69
N SER A 33 -17.88 6.31 26.86
CA SER A 33 -17.86 6.16 25.40
C SER A 33 -16.81 7.04 24.73
N ALA A 34 -16.38 6.64 23.53
CA ALA A 34 -15.43 7.38 22.71
C ALA A 34 -15.91 7.42 21.24
N THR A 35 -15.70 8.55 20.58
CA THR A 35 -16.00 8.70 19.15
C THR A 35 -15.02 7.85 18.32
N PRO A 36 -15.47 7.10 17.30
CA PRO A 36 -14.59 6.24 16.52
C PRO A 36 -13.44 6.99 15.86
N ALA A 37 -13.68 8.20 15.33
CA ALA A 37 -12.65 9.05 14.76
C ALA A 37 -11.56 9.48 15.78
N ALA A 38 -11.91 9.60 17.07
CA ALA A 38 -10.94 9.93 18.11
C ALA A 38 -10.05 8.71 18.43
N VAL A 39 -10.63 7.51 18.44
CA VAL A 39 -9.89 6.25 18.64
C VAL A 39 -8.90 6.03 17.50
N ASP A 40 -9.31 6.28 16.25
CA ASP A 40 -8.42 6.17 15.08
C ASP A 40 -7.21 7.12 15.19
N HIS A 41 -7.43 8.37 15.59
CA HIS A 41 -6.34 9.30 15.81
C HIS A 41 -5.43 8.89 16.98
N LEU A 42 -5.99 8.45 18.10
CA LEU A 42 -5.21 7.95 19.24
C LEU A 42 -4.34 6.77 18.84
N ARG A 43 -4.86 5.86 18.01
CA ARG A 43 -4.11 4.75 17.46
C ARG A 43 -2.94 5.22 16.59
N ILE A 44 -3.17 6.17 15.68
CA ILE A 44 -2.10 6.74 14.83
C ILE A 44 -1.02 7.39 15.69
N TYR A 45 -1.42 8.19 16.70
CA TYR A 45 -0.46 8.84 17.60
C TYR A 45 0.29 7.84 18.47
N PHE A 46 -0.37 6.79 18.96
CA PHE A 46 0.25 5.74 19.74
C PHE A 46 1.33 5.00 18.93
N GLU A 47 1.01 4.62 17.69
CA GLU A 47 1.97 3.96 16.80
C GLU A 47 3.16 4.86 16.49
N ALA A 48 2.92 6.13 16.16
CA ALA A 48 3.97 7.11 15.89
C ALA A 48 4.86 7.34 17.13
N TYR A 49 4.26 7.42 18.31
CA TYR A 49 4.96 7.59 19.58
C TYR A 49 5.85 6.39 19.90
N LEU A 50 5.34 5.16 19.79
CA LEU A 50 6.13 3.95 20.03
C LEU A 50 7.32 3.83 19.07
N LYS A 51 7.11 4.15 17.78
CA LYS A 51 8.21 4.17 16.80
C LYS A 51 9.26 5.21 17.15
N SER A 52 8.85 6.42 17.53
CA SER A 52 9.77 7.48 17.97
C SER A 52 10.56 7.05 19.20
N LEU A 53 9.89 6.53 20.22
CA LEU A 53 10.51 6.07 21.47
C LEU A 53 11.51 4.93 21.21
N ALA A 54 11.12 3.94 20.39
CA ALA A 54 12.00 2.84 20.03
C ALA A 54 13.22 3.33 19.23
N SER A 55 13.03 4.27 18.30
CA SER A 55 14.11 4.90 17.54
C SER A 55 15.10 5.62 18.46
N ASP A 56 14.61 6.37 19.46
CA ASP A 56 15.45 7.05 20.44
C ASP A 56 16.26 6.06 21.28
N ILE A 57 15.61 5.01 21.79
CA ILE A 57 16.28 3.95 22.55
C ILE A 57 17.38 3.32 21.68
N LEU A 58 17.07 2.98 20.42
CA LEU A 58 18.05 2.42 19.50
C LEU A 58 19.20 3.40 19.23
N HIS A 59 18.90 4.69 19.07
CA HIS A 59 19.92 5.71 18.91
C HIS A 59 20.90 5.75 20.09
N PHE A 60 20.38 5.72 21.33
CA PHE A 60 21.23 5.72 22.52
C PHE A 60 22.02 4.41 22.70
N THR A 61 21.43 3.27 22.35
CA THR A 61 22.13 1.98 22.40
C THR A 61 23.29 1.93 21.43
N HIS A 62 23.08 2.39 20.18
CA HIS A 62 24.12 2.48 19.17
C HIS A 62 25.19 3.52 19.53
N ALA A 63 24.79 4.67 20.10
CA ALA A 63 25.73 5.67 20.59
C ALA A 63 26.67 5.11 21.66
N LYS A 64 26.16 4.23 22.54
CA LYS A 64 26.96 3.53 23.56
C LYS A 64 27.62 2.24 23.06
N ARG A 65 27.53 1.92 21.76
CA ARG A 65 28.05 0.69 21.14
C ARG A 65 27.46 -0.60 21.73
N HIS A 66 26.30 -0.52 22.37
CA HIS A 66 25.57 -1.70 22.83
C HIS A 66 24.94 -2.42 21.63
N ARG A 67 24.91 -3.77 21.70
CA ARG A 67 24.22 -4.60 20.70
C ARG A 67 22.74 -4.85 21.03
N LYS A 68 22.34 -4.58 22.27
CA LYS A 68 20.98 -4.80 22.78
C LYS A 68 20.60 -3.63 23.70
N PRO A 69 19.32 -3.23 23.73
CA PRO A 69 18.85 -2.19 24.63
C PRO A 69 19.03 -2.57 26.10
N MET A 70 19.69 -1.69 26.86
CA MET A 70 19.86 -1.81 28.30
C MET A 70 18.91 -0.84 29.01
N LEU A 71 18.58 -1.13 30.28
CA LEU A 71 17.75 -0.25 31.12
C LEU A 71 18.28 1.19 31.17
N ALA A 72 19.60 1.39 31.17
CA ALA A 72 20.21 2.72 31.15
C ALA A 72 19.92 3.51 29.88
N ASP A 73 19.65 2.84 28.75
CA ASP A 73 19.32 3.47 27.47
C ASP A 73 17.85 3.87 27.43
N VAL A 74 16.97 3.03 28.02
CA VAL A 74 15.56 3.34 28.25
C VAL A 74 15.40 4.51 29.21
N ALA A 75 16.15 4.51 30.33
CA ALA A 75 16.13 5.61 31.29
C ALA A 75 16.54 6.94 30.63
N LEU A 76 17.55 6.92 29.76
CA LEU A 76 17.96 8.11 29.02
C LEU A 76 16.87 8.58 28.06
N SER A 77 16.23 7.65 27.34
CA SER A 77 15.10 7.96 26.46
C SER A 77 13.92 8.59 27.23
N PHE A 78 13.62 8.10 28.43
CA PHE A 78 12.57 8.68 29.28
C PHE A 78 12.91 10.10 29.73
N ILE A 79 14.17 10.36 30.09
CA ILE A 79 14.64 11.71 30.44
C ILE A 79 14.50 12.66 29.24
N CYS A 80 14.90 12.23 28.04
CA CYS A 80 14.77 13.03 26.81
C CYS A 80 13.31 13.28 26.44
N ASN A 81 12.44 12.28 26.61
CA ASN A 81 11.01 12.36 26.36
C ASN A 81 10.20 12.97 27.52
N ARG A 82 10.88 13.49 28.56
CA ARG A 82 10.29 14.14 29.74
C ARG A 82 9.27 13.27 30.49
N ILE A 83 9.50 11.97 30.53
CA ILE A 83 8.68 11.00 31.26
C ILE A 83 9.27 10.85 32.66
N GLY A 84 8.51 11.28 33.67
CA GLY A 84 8.88 11.08 35.08
C GLY A 84 8.63 9.64 35.52
N THR A 85 9.65 8.96 36.03
CA THR A 85 9.54 7.56 36.49
C THR A 85 8.81 7.42 37.84
N GLY A 86 8.76 8.48 38.65
CA GLY A 86 8.21 8.43 40.01
C GLY A 86 6.70 8.17 40.12
N GLY A 87 5.94 8.32 39.03
CA GLY A 87 4.50 8.02 39.00
C GLY A 87 4.16 6.66 38.39
N LEU A 88 5.14 5.90 37.91
CA LEU A 88 4.90 4.67 37.16
C LEU A 88 4.26 3.57 38.02
N GLU A 89 4.62 3.49 39.29
CA GLU A 89 4.05 2.52 40.24
C GLU A 89 2.56 2.81 40.50
N THR A 90 2.20 4.08 40.72
CA THR A 90 0.80 4.49 40.89
C THR A 90 -0.03 4.25 39.63
N GLU A 91 0.53 4.49 38.46
CA GLU A 91 -0.11 4.20 37.18
C GLU A 91 -0.30 2.69 36.95
N LEU A 92 0.66 1.86 37.39
CA LEU A 92 0.54 0.40 37.36
C LEU A 92 -0.63 -0.08 38.23
N GLU A 93 -0.76 0.46 39.45
CA GLU A 93 -1.88 0.16 40.35
C GLU A 93 -3.22 0.62 39.75
N ARG A 94 -3.28 1.80 39.11
CA ARG A 94 -4.50 2.27 38.44
C ARG A 94 -4.95 1.34 37.31
N LEU A 95 -4.00 0.74 36.61
CA LEU A 95 -4.27 -0.19 35.51
C LEU A 95 -4.73 -1.58 36.00
N THR A 96 -4.53 -1.93 37.28
CA THR A 96 -4.96 -3.23 37.86
C THR A 96 -6.48 -3.39 38.06
N GLY A 97 -7.27 -3.10 37.03
CA GLY A 97 -8.46 -3.90 36.70
C GLY A 97 -8.03 -5.23 36.06
N PRO A 98 -8.93 -6.17 35.71
CA PRO A 98 -8.55 -7.43 35.09
C PRO A 98 -7.96 -7.18 33.70
N LEU A 99 -6.66 -6.86 33.64
CA LEU A 99 -5.79 -7.10 32.52
C LEU A 99 -5.75 -8.61 32.35
N SER A 100 -6.77 -9.14 31.70
CA SER A 100 -6.63 -10.36 30.92
C SER A 100 -5.61 -9.99 29.84
N ILE A 101 -4.33 -10.08 30.21
CA ILE A 101 -3.20 -10.14 29.30
C ILE A 101 -3.57 -11.34 28.43
N PRO A 102 -3.98 -11.16 27.16
CA PRO A 102 -4.18 -12.31 26.30
C PRO A 102 -2.85 -13.05 26.30
N GLU A 103 -2.94 -14.30 26.73
CA GLU A 103 -1.88 -15.28 26.77
C GLU A 103 -1.01 -15.11 25.53
N THR A 104 0.23 -14.68 25.76
CA THR A 104 1.37 -14.71 24.85
C THR A 104 0.97 -14.74 23.38
N ILE A 105 0.76 -13.58 22.76
CA ILE A 105 0.71 -13.53 21.29
C ILE A 105 2.11 -13.94 20.85
N SER A 106 2.21 -15.20 20.41
CA SER A 106 3.36 -15.71 19.70
C SER A 106 3.52 -14.77 18.52
N VAL A 107 4.42 -13.80 18.66
CA VAL A 107 4.90 -13.00 17.53
C VAL A 107 5.65 -14.03 16.70
N GLU A 108 4.92 -14.74 15.85
CA GLU A 108 5.50 -15.36 14.69
C GLU A 108 6.18 -14.20 13.99
N SER A 109 7.50 -14.11 14.22
CA SER A 109 8.36 -13.20 13.51
C SER A 109 8.19 -13.59 12.06
N SER A 110 7.28 -12.90 11.38
CA SER A 110 7.24 -12.84 9.94
C SER A 110 8.46 -12.02 9.54
N VAL A 111 9.66 -12.58 9.78
CA VAL A 111 10.70 -12.46 8.78
C VAL A 111 9.99 -12.87 7.51
N ASP A 112 9.90 -11.94 6.56
CA ASP A 112 9.35 -12.18 5.23
C ASP A 112 9.63 -13.65 4.89
N ALA A 113 8.56 -14.43 4.76
CA ALA A 113 8.67 -15.80 4.33
C ALA A 113 9.13 -15.74 2.88
N PHE A 114 10.43 -15.47 2.69
CA PHE A 114 11.18 -15.98 1.58
C PHE A 114 10.82 -17.44 1.58
N LEU A 115 10.05 -17.82 0.56
CA LEU A 115 9.72 -19.21 0.29
C LEU A 115 10.98 -20.03 0.58
N PRO A 116 10.89 -21.08 1.42
CA PRO A 116 12.06 -21.89 1.70
C PRO A 116 12.70 -22.26 0.36
N SER A 117 14.03 -22.13 0.23
CA SER A 117 14.73 -22.25 -1.07
C SER A 117 14.27 -23.46 -1.89
N ALA A 118 13.93 -24.56 -1.20
CA ALA A 118 13.39 -25.79 -1.79
C ALA A 118 12.07 -25.62 -2.58
N GLU A 119 11.21 -24.67 -2.22
CA GLU A 119 9.95 -24.38 -2.93
C GLU A 119 10.19 -23.51 -4.17
N ILE A 120 11.16 -22.59 -4.10
CA ILE A 120 11.66 -21.81 -5.24
C ILE A 120 12.30 -22.75 -6.28
N ASP A 121 13.08 -23.73 -5.83
CA ASP A 121 13.73 -24.73 -6.70
C ASP A 121 12.70 -25.64 -7.42
N ARG A 122 11.56 -25.94 -6.78
CA ARG A 122 10.46 -26.69 -7.42
C ARG A 122 9.79 -25.88 -8.54
N LEU A 123 9.65 -24.57 -8.38
CA LEU A 123 9.01 -23.70 -9.36
C LEU A 123 9.89 -23.42 -10.59
N LEU A 124 11.20 -23.22 -10.37
CA LEU A 124 12.15 -22.86 -11.43
C LEU A 124 12.74 -24.09 -12.15
N GLY A 125 12.67 -25.27 -11.53
CA GLY A 125 13.21 -26.50 -12.07
C GLY A 125 14.71 -26.67 -11.83
N SER A 126 15.18 -27.92 -11.83
CA SER A 126 16.55 -28.31 -11.50
C SER A 126 17.64 -27.76 -12.45
N SER A 127 17.26 -27.23 -13.61
CA SER A 127 18.20 -26.61 -14.55
C SER A 127 18.71 -25.24 -14.08
N LEU A 128 17.94 -24.53 -13.25
CA LEU A 128 18.26 -23.20 -12.71
C LEU A 128 18.82 -23.25 -11.29
N ASP A 129 19.03 -24.45 -10.74
CA ASP A 129 19.66 -24.66 -9.45
C ASP A 129 21.17 -24.34 -9.52
N GLY A 130 21.63 -23.49 -8.60
CA GLY A 130 23.02 -23.04 -8.46
C GLY A 130 23.93 -24.04 -7.75
N THR A 131 23.38 -25.09 -7.11
CA THR A 131 24.17 -26.10 -6.38
C THR A 131 25.17 -26.83 -7.29
N SER A 132 24.80 -27.03 -8.56
CA SER A 132 25.62 -27.72 -9.58
C SER A 132 26.85 -26.93 -10.03
N ASP A 133 26.85 -25.60 -9.90
CA ASP A 133 27.95 -24.72 -10.36
C ASP A 133 29.10 -24.64 -9.36
N ARG A 134 29.02 -25.35 -8.21
CA ARG A 134 30.05 -25.32 -7.19
C ARG A 134 31.34 -26.00 -7.66
N GLN A 135 32.38 -25.20 -7.85
CA GLN A 135 33.71 -25.66 -8.28
C GLN A 135 34.53 -26.25 -7.11
N LYS A 136 35.44 -27.19 -7.42
CA LYS A 136 36.22 -27.95 -6.42
C LYS A 136 37.17 -27.11 -5.56
N PHE A 137 37.55 -25.90 -5.99
CA PHE A 137 38.41 -25.00 -5.24
C PHE A 137 37.66 -24.21 -4.15
N ILE A 138 36.33 -24.30 -4.11
CA ILE A 138 35.50 -23.55 -3.18
C ILE A 138 35.40 -24.34 -1.86
N PRO A 139 35.76 -23.74 -0.70
CA PRO A 139 35.72 -24.42 0.59
C PRO A 139 34.32 -24.91 0.99
N THR A 140 34.24 -26.01 1.76
CA THR A 140 32.98 -26.64 2.21
C THR A 140 32.19 -25.80 3.23
N HIS A 141 32.86 -24.90 3.94
CA HIS A 141 32.20 -24.00 4.90
C HIS A 141 31.54 -22.79 4.21
N MET A 142 31.78 -22.57 2.92
CA MET A 142 31.14 -21.49 2.18
C MET A 142 29.70 -21.88 1.86
N PRO A 143 28.73 -20.95 1.95
CA PRO A 143 27.35 -21.23 1.56
C PRO A 143 27.27 -21.72 0.10
N GLN A 144 26.19 -22.42 -0.20
CA GLN A 144 25.89 -22.83 -1.57
C GLN A 144 25.69 -21.58 -2.45
N PHE A 145 25.97 -21.71 -3.75
CA PHE A 145 25.68 -20.63 -4.68
C PHE A 145 24.17 -20.35 -4.71
N PRO A 146 23.77 -19.07 -4.87
CA PRO A 146 22.39 -18.75 -5.16
C PRO A 146 21.96 -19.39 -6.49
N ALA A 147 20.66 -19.41 -6.78
CA ALA A 147 20.16 -19.94 -8.04
C ALA A 147 20.74 -19.19 -9.27
N LYS A 148 20.81 -19.87 -10.41
CA LYS A 148 21.48 -19.36 -11.64
C LYS A 148 20.93 -18.03 -12.11
N HIS A 149 19.63 -17.80 -11.96
CA HIS A 149 18.99 -16.54 -12.35
C HIS A 149 19.44 -15.32 -11.53
N THR A 150 20.12 -15.51 -10.41
CA THR A 150 20.65 -14.43 -9.57
C THR A 150 21.97 -13.86 -10.11
N TYR A 151 22.78 -14.66 -10.82
CA TYR A 151 24.13 -14.27 -11.26
C TYR A 151 24.44 -14.56 -12.74
N LEU A 152 23.65 -15.39 -13.42
CA LEU A 152 23.77 -15.65 -14.86
C LEU A 152 22.66 -14.91 -15.61
N SER A 153 23.06 -13.92 -16.41
CA SER A 153 22.16 -13.28 -17.37
C SER A 153 22.11 -14.11 -18.65
N THR A 154 21.00 -14.80 -18.90
CA THR A 154 20.76 -15.48 -20.18
C THR A 154 20.06 -14.52 -21.15
N PRO A 155 20.67 -14.16 -22.29
CA PRO A 155 20.01 -13.30 -23.26
C PRO A 155 18.76 -13.99 -23.82
N VAL A 156 17.61 -13.36 -23.69
CA VAL A 156 16.35 -13.86 -24.24
C VAL A 156 16.24 -13.42 -25.70
N TYR A 157 16.61 -14.33 -26.61
CA TYR A 157 16.37 -14.11 -28.04
C TYR A 157 14.93 -14.48 -28.37
N SER A 158 14.11 -13.48 -28.72
CA SER A 158 12.83 -13.75 -29.33
C SER A 158 13.07 -14.46 -30.67
N LYS A 159 12.34 -15.55 -30.92
CA LYS A 159 12.43 -16.28 -32.18
C LYS A 159 11.92 -15.38 -33.30
N ARG A 160 12.83 -14.69 -34.00
CA ARG A 160 12.46 -13.91 -35.19
C ARG A 160 11.99 -14.87 -36.27
N GLN A 161 10.79 -14.64 -36.77
CA GLN A 161 10.28 -15.44 -37.88
C GLN A 161 10.96 -15.00 -39.17
N THR A 162 11.60 -15.94 -39.84
CA THR A 162 12.42 -15.69 -41.03
C THR A 162 11.61 -15.70 -42.33
N ALA A 163 10.43 -16.34 -42.33
CA ALA A 163 9.60 -16.51 -43.52
C ALA A 163 8.88 -15.19 -43.89
N PRO A 164 9.14 -14.60 -45.08
CA PRO A 164 8.61 -13.28 -45.45
C PRO A 164 7.09 -13.26 -45.61
N ARG A 165 6.47 -14.38 -46.02
CA ARG A 165 5.01 -14.49 -46.16
C ARG A 165 4.30 -14.28 -44.82
N PHE A 166 4.78 -14.96 -43.78
CA PHE A 166 4.18 -14.92 -42.45
C PHE A 166 4.36 -13.55 -41.76
N ILE A 167 5.47 -12.86 -42.04
CA ILE A 167 5.68 -11.48 -41.57
C ILE A 167 4.61 -10.55 -42.16
N ARG A 168 4.33 -10.67 -43.48
CA ARG A 168 3.31 -9.86 -44.15
C ARG A 168 1.91 -10.16 -43.62
N GLU A 169 1.59 -11.44 -43.44
CA GLU A 169 0.30 -11.89 -42.88
C GLU A 169 0.08 -11.35 -41.47
N LYS A 170 1.09 -11.47 -40.58
CA LYS A 170 1.03 -10.88 -39.24
C LYS A 170 0.90 -9.37 -39.26
N ALA A 171 1.61 -8.68 -40.16
CA ALA A 171 1.49 -7.24 -40.29
C ALA A 171 0.08 -6.83 -40.74
N THR A 172 -0.53 -7.57 -41.67
CA THR A 172 -1.91 -7.32 -42.10
C THR A 172 -2.93 -7.63 -41.00
N GLU A 173 -2.75 -8.72 -40.25
CA GLU A 173 -3.57 -9.06 -39.08
C GLU A 173 -3.52 -7.94 -38.02
N GLN A 174 -2.31 -7.49 -37.67
CA GLN A 174 -2.12 -6.38 -36.73
C GLN A 174 -2.73 -5.07 -37.23
N ALA A 175 -2.61 -4.77 -38.53
CA ALA A 175 -3.23 -3.59 -39.13
C ALA A 175 -4.75 -3.65 -39.07
N ARG A 176 -5.35 -4.82 -39.36
CA ARG A 176 -6.79 -5.02 -39.27
C ARG A 176 -7.31 -4.86 -37.83
N LEU A 177 -6.61 -5.45 -36.86
CA LEU A 177 -6.93 -5.30 -35.43
C LEU A 177 -6.84 -3.84 -34.97
N ALA A 178 -5.83 -3.11 -35.45
CA ALA A 178 -5.69 -1.68 -35.16
C ALA A 178 -6.83 -0.84 -35.76
N GLU A 179 -7.25 -1.14 -36.99
CA GLU A 179 -8.39 -0.48 -37.64
C GLU A 179 -9.70 -0.78 -36.90
N GLU A 180 -9.94 -2.03 -36.52
CA GLU A 180 -11.11 -2.43 -35.74
C GLU A 180 -11.13 -1.74 -34.37
N ALA A 181 -9.99 -1.62 -33.70
CA ALA A 181 -9.88 -0.87 -32.44
C ALA A 181 -10.19 0.61 -32.64
N LEU A 182 -9.66 1.26 -33.67
CA LEU A 182 -9.94 2.66 -33.99
C LEU A 182 -11.42 2.90 -34.32
N ARG A 183 -12.05 1.99 -35.07
CA ARG A 183 -13.50 2.06 -35.32
C ARG A 183 -14.30 1.98 -34.02
N LYS A 184 -13.91 1.11 -33.09
CA LYS A 184 -14.54 1.01 -31.77
C LYS A 184 -14.36 2.29 -30.95
N PHE A 185 -13.17 2.89 -30.96
CA PHE A 185 -12.94 4.19 -30.31
C PHE A 185 -13.82 5.29 -30.91
N LEU A 186 -13.86 5.42 -32.24
CA LEU A 186 -14.66 6.46 -32.90
C LEU A 186 -16.18 6.28 -32.66
N VAL A 187 -16.66 5.05 -32.57
CA VAL A 187 -18.06 4.79 -32.22
C VAL A 187 -18.33 5.11 -30.75
N ALA A 188 -17.42 4.75 -29.85
CA ALA A 188 -17.53 5.09 -28.43
C ALA A 188 -17.52 6.61 -28.20
N ASP A 189 -16.62 7.35 -28.85
CA ASP A 189 -16.54 8.81 -28.78
C ASP A 189 -17.84 9.47 -29.28
N LYS A 190 -18.40 9.00 -30.41
CA LYS A 190 -19.68 9.50 -30.93
C LYS A 190 -20.85 9.21 -29.98
N LEU A 191 -20.89 8.00 -29.41
CA LEU A 191 -21.91 7.66 -28.41
C LEU A 191 -21.77 8.52 -27.15
N GLU A 192 -20.55 8.88 -26.75
CA GLU A 192 -20.31 9.82 -25.65
C GLU A 192 -20.80 11.24 -26.00
N GLU A 193 -20.52 11.73 -27.21
CA GLU A 193 -21.05 13.01 -27.69
C GLU A 193 -22.59 13.01 -27.72
N ASP A 194 -23.23 11.96 -28.21
CA ASP A 194 -24.69 11.87 -28.25
C ASP A 194 -25.32 11.78 -26.85
N LEU A 195 -24.70 11.05 -25.91
CA LEU A 195 -25.14 10.95 -24.52
C LEU A 195 -24.95 12.26 -23.75
N THR A 196 -23.87 13.00 -24.01
CA THR A 196 -23.63 14.32 -23.41
C THR A 196 -24.62 15.35 -23.95
N LEU A 197 -24.84 15.38 -25.27
CA LEU A 197 -25.87 16.23 -25.91
C LEU A 197 -27.28 15.93 -25.40
N GLY A 198 -27.61 14.65 -25.12
CA GLY A 198 -28.89 14.26 -24.55
C GLY A 198 -29.08 14.71 -23.09
N LYS A 199 -28.03 14.63 -22.27
CA LYS A 199 -28.02 15.14 -20.90
C LYS A 199 -28.14 16.67 -20.85
N ASP A 200 -27.46 17.36 -21.75
CA ASP A 200 -27.51 18.82 -21.85
C ASP A 200 -28.93 19.28 -22.20
N LYS A 201 -29.60 18.60 -23.15
CA LYS A 201 -31.00 18.90 -23.50
C LYS A 201 -32.00 18.57 -22.38
N ALA A 202 -31.85 17.42 -21.72
CA ALA A 202 -32.72 17.02 -20.61
C ALA A 202 -32.58 17.97 -19.40
N PHE A 203 -31.35 18.43 -19.15
CA PHE A 203 -31.04 19.46 -18.17
C PHE A 203 -31.66 20.80 -18.57
N GLU A 204 -31.46 21.28 -19.81
CA GLU A 204 -32.08 22.52 -20.30
C GLU A 204 -33.62 22.50 -20.19
N THR A 205 -34.27 21.38 -20.47
CA THR A 205 -35.73 21.24 -20.29
C THR A 205 -36.14 21.30 -18.82
N ALA A 206 -35.43 20.59 -17.93
CA ALA A 206 -35.70 20.63 -16.50
C ALA A 206 -35.44 22.04 -15.91
N TRP A 207 -34.45 22.76 -16.44
CA TRP A 207 -34.14 24.14 -16.06
C TRP A 207 -35.25 25.12 -16.44
N LYS A 208 -35.81 24.96 -17.64
CA LYS A 208 -36.97 25.76 -18.09
C LYS A 208 -38.22 25.45 -17.27
N GLU A 209 -38.46 24.17 -16.94
CA GLU A 209 -39.58 23.77 -16.08
C GLU A 209 -39.49 24.33 -14.65
N MET A 210 -38.26 24.54 -14.13
CA MET A 210 -38.06 25.18 -12.83
C MET A 210 -38.20 26.72 -12.85
N GLY A 211 -38.58 27.32 -13.99
CA GLY A 211 -38.98 28.73 -14.07
C GLY A 211 -37.83 29.74 -14.06
N PHE A 212 -36.61 29.33 -14.41
CA PHE A 212 -35.47 30.22 -14.58
C PHE A 212 -35.39 30.73 -16.03
N GLU A 213 -36.02 31.87 -16.33
CA GLU A 213 -35.89 32.56 -17.64
C GLU A 213 -34.83 33.67 -17.60
N ASP A 214 -33.81 33.49 -18.44
CA ASP A 214 -32.81 34.39 -19.05
C ASP A 214 -32.02 35.44 -18.24
N GLU A 215 -30.68 35.28 -18.26
CA GLU A 215 -29.75 36.06 -19.14
C GLU A 215 -28.32 36.20 -18.56
N LYS A 216 -28.04 35.69 -17.33
CA LYS A 216 -26.71 35.89 -16.70
C LYS A 216 -26.01 34.66 -16.11
N VAL A 217 -26.61 33.46 -16.15
CA VAL A 217 -26.01 32.26 -15.52
C VAL A 217 -25.27 31.36 -16.53
N SER A 218 -25.51 31.54 -17.83
CA SER A 218 -24.81 30.80 -18.91
C SER A 218 -23.28 30.87 -18.77
N ASP A 219 -22.74 32.05 -18.45
CA ASP A 219 -21.29 32.25 -18.28
C ASP A 219 -20.71 31.55 -17.03
N ALA A 220 -21.50 31.46 -15.95
CA ALA A 220 -21.06 30.81 -14.72
C ALA A 220 -21.02 29.28 -14.87
N PHE A 221 -21.91 28.70 -15.67
CA PHE A 221 -22.00 27.25 -15.85
C PHE A 221 -21.12 26.73 -17.00
N MET A 222 -20.96 27.49 -18.08
CA MET A 222 -19.95 27.22 -19.12
C MET A 222 -18.54 27.20 -18.55
N GLY A 223 -18.28 27.93 -17.45
CA GLY A 223 -17.03 27.83 -16.69
C GLY A 223 -16.78 26.44 -16.07
N CYS A 224 -17.82 25.77 -15.55
CA CYS A 224 -17.70 24.47 -14.89
C CYS A 224 -17.50 23.32 -15.88
N ALA A 225 -18.30 23.23 -16.95
CA ALA A 225 -18.15 22.18 -17.97
C ALA A 225 -16.84 22.31 -18.77
N ASN A 226 -16.31 23.53 -18.90
CA ASN A 226 -15.05 23.80 -19.59
C ASN A 226 -13.84 23.65 -18.65
N SER A 227 -14.03 23.68 -17.31
CA SER A 227 -12.95 23.50 -16.35
C SER A 227 -12.32 22.10 -16.40
N GLU A 228 -13.13 21.06 -16.61
CA GLU A 228 -12.67 19.67 -16.69
C GLU A 228 -11.97 19.39 -18.04
N LYS A 229 -12.53 19.89 -19.14
CA LYS A 229 -11.87 19.86 -20.47
C LYS A 229 -10.55 20.65 -20.47
N GLN A 230 -10.49 21.78 -19.77
CA GLN A 230 -9.25 22.54 -19.59
C GLN A 230 -8.26 21.87 -18.64
N TYR A 231 -8.73 21.16 -17.61
CA TYR A 231 -7.90 20.38 -16.69
C TYR A 231 -7.14 19.28 -17.43
N TRP A 232 -7.81 18.53 -18.31
CA TRP A 232 -7.16 17.51 -19.16
C TRP A 232 -6.26 18.10 -20.26
N ARG A 233 -6.62 19.25 -20.86
CA ARG A 233 -5.74 19.96 -21.82
C ARG A 233 -4.48 20.54 -21.17
N ARG A 234 -4.57 21.11 -19.96
CA ARG A 234 -3.41 21.63 -19.21
C ARG A 234 -2.45 20.51 -18.83
N ARG A 235 -2.96 19.32 -18.49
CA ARG A 235 -2.12 18.15 -18.17
C ARG A 235 -1.34 17.60 -19.38
N LYS A 236 -1.90 17.68 -20.60
CA LYS A 236 -1.18 17.29 -21.84
C LYS A 236 0.02 18.18 -22.18
N HIS A 237 0.05 19.43 -21.70
CA HIS A 237 1.18 20.36 -21.90
C HIS A 237 2.18 20.37 -20.72
N VAL A 238 1.89 19.66 -19.63
CA VAL A 238 2.75 19.55 -18.43
C VAL A 238 3.14 18.09 -18.18
N GLY A 239 3.37 17.34 -19.26
CA GLY A 239 3.90 15.98 -19.23
C GLY A 239 5.24 15.92 -19.97
N VAL A 240 6.31 15.89 -19.17
CA VAL A 240 7.57 15.20 -19.49
C VAL A 240 7.28 13.72 -19.71
#